data_AF-A0A1S3IWR7-F1
#
_entry.id   AF-A0A1S3IWR7-F1
#
_cell.length_a   1.000
_cell.length_b   1.000
_cell.length_c   1.000
_cell.angle_alpha   90.00
_cell.angle_beta   90.00
_cell.angle_gamma   90.00
#
_symmetry.space_group_name_H-M   'P 1'
#
loop_
_entity.id
_entity.type
_entity.pdbx_description
1 polymer ?
#
loop_
_entity_poly.entity_id
_entity_poly.type
_entity_poly.pdbx_seq_one_letter_code
_entity_poly.pdbx_strand_id
1 'polypeptide(L)'
;MSKSKDPSASSLGARGPRAHGAREYMYTLVDTKERLDSALETLRSVSKEGPNLAVDGHGFEYSRKGKLCLIAIATRDHVFLFDIIKLGELVFDRGLREILEDPTREKLMFDCREDSDILWHKHHVKLDGVLDIQLLQVMHNRGKNNPISSPVSRKRTRKQTVEETCERMEKEKIRKIRKEERKSQER
;
A
#
# COMPACT_ATOMS: atom_id res chain seq x y z
N MET A 1 24.13 -50.97 -12.07
CA MET A 1 24.50 -49.85 -12.96
C MET A 1 23.24 -49.47 -13.71
N SER A 2 22.67 -48.28 -13.73
CA SER A 2 23.01 -46.93 -13.25
C SER A 2 21.68 -46.16 -13.23
N LYS A 3 21.41 -45.42 -12.14
CA LYS A 3 20.25 -44.55 -11.99
C LYS A 3 20.40 -43.33 -12.92
N SER A 4 19.39 -43.00 -13.73
CA SER A 4 19.24 -41.68 -14.34
C SER A 4 18.41 -40.79 -13.41
N LYS A 5 19.05 -39.73 -12.91
CA LYS A 5 18.45 -38.63 -12.13
C LYS A 5 17.95 -37.57 -13.11
N ASP A 6 16.72 -37.13 -12.96
CA ASP A 6 16.24 -35.87 -13.54
C ASP A 6 16.60 -34.69 -12.61
N PRO A 7 16.90 -33.49 -13.16
CA PRO A 7 17.49 -32.39 -12.40
C PRO A 7 16.47 -31.43 -11.78
N SER A 8 16.80 -31.02 -10.55
CA SER A 8 16.56 -29.74 -9.87
C SER A 8 15.24 -29.00 -10.08
N ALA A 9 14.37 -29.09 -9.08
CA ALA A 9 13.36 -28.09 -8.79
C ALA A 9 14.04 -26.78 -8.33
N SER A 10 13.99 -25.73 -9.16
CA SER A 10 14.36 -24.36 -8.79
C SER A 10 13.22 -23.72 -8.01
N SER A 11 13.44 -23.50 -6.73
CA SER A 11 12.52 -22.84 -5.79
C SER A 11 12.48 -21.33 -6.02
N LEU A 12 11.35 -20.74 -6.45
CA LEU A 12 11.06 -19.31 -6.28
C LEU A 12 9.55 -19.04 -6.40
N GLY A 13 8.92 -18.64 -5.29
CA GLY A 13 7.51 -18.29 -5.22
C GLY A 13 6.94 -18.72 -3.87
N ALA A 14 6.90 -17.79 -2.91
CA ALA A 14 6.26 -18.07 -1.63
C ALA A 14 4.72 -18.00 -1.80
N ARG A 15 3.98 -18.71 -0.96
CA ARG A 15 2.52 -18.90 -1.07
C ARG A 15 1.80 -18.13 0.05
N GLY A 16 0.81 -17.31 -0.29
CA GLY A 16 0.02 -16.53 0.66
C GLY A 16 -1.21 -17.27 1.22
N PRO A 17 -1.83 -16.81 2.33
CA PRO A 17 -3.02 -17.44 2.94
C PRO A 17 -4.29 -17.29 2.07
N ARG A 18 -5.19 -18.28 2.17
CA ARG A 18 -6.38 -18.42 1.32
C ARG A 18 -7.60 -17.65 1.85
N ALA A 19 -8.22 -16.84 0.99
CA ALA A 19 -9.65 -16.52 1.10
C ALA A 19 -10.44 -17.49 0.20
N HIS A 20 -11.62 -17.93 0.66
CA HIS A 20 -12.46 -18.95 0.01
C HIS A 20 -12.68 -18.67 -1.49
N GLY A 21 -12.16 -19.53 -2.36
CA GLY A 21 -12.36 -19.50 -3.82
C GLY A 21 -11.29 -18.76 -4.64
N ALA A 22 -10.28 -18.15 -4.00
CA ALA A 22 -9.21 -17.46 -4.72
C ALA A 22 -8.24 -18.46 -5.39
N ARG A 23 -7.94 -18.25 -6.68
CA ARG A 23 -6.76 -18.84 -7.33
C ARG A 23 -5.54 -18.48 -6.48
N GLU A 24 -4.65 -19.44 -6.25
CA GLU A 24 -3.39 -19.16 -5.56
C GLU A 24 -2.57 -18.21 -6.44
N TYR A 25 -2.51 -16.93 -6.05
CA TYR A 25 -1.70 -15.96 -6.77
C TYR A 25 -0.24 -16.19 -6.43
N MET A 26 0.57 -16.38 -7.47
CA MET A 26 2.02 -16.36 -7.29
C MET A 26 2.46 -14.93 -7.00
N TYR A 27 3.40 -14.79 -6.08
CA TYR A 27 4.03 -13.51 -5.81
C TYR A 27 5.55 -13.61 -5.83
N THR A 28 6.18 -12.49 -6.19
CA THR A 28 7.63 -12.31 -6.15
C THR A 28 7.96 -11.09 -5.32
N LEU A 29 8.74 -11.30 -4.25
CA LEU A 29 9.41 -10.22 -3.54
C LEU A 29 10.59 -9.73 -4.40
N VAL A 30 10.52 -8.48 -4.82
CA VAL A 30 11.52 -7.81 -5.64
C VAL A 30 12.40 -6.98 -4.72
N ASP A 31 13.49 -7.58 -4.26
CA ASP A 31 14.41 -7.04 -3.26
C ASP A 31 15.89 -7.17 -3.67
N THR A 32 16.15 -7.63 -4.90
CA THR A 32 17.47 -7.68 -5.53
C THR A 32 17.41 -7.09 -6.94
N LYS A 33 18.57 -6.72 -7.49
CA LYS A 33 18.65 -6.12 -8.84
C LYS A 33 18.18 -7.08 -9.93
N GLU A 34 18.51 -8.36 -9.79
CA GLU A 34 18.16 -9.40 -10.75
C GLU A 34 16.65 -9.63 -10.78
N ARG A 35 16.01 -9.64 -9.60
CA ARG A 35 14.54 -9.74 -9.50
C ARG A 35 13.86 -8.47 -10.01
N LEU A 36 14.47 -7.31 -9.81
CA LEU A 36 13.96 -6.03 -10.33
C LEU A 36 13.94 -6.05 -11.85
N ASP A 37 15.04 -6.43 -12.49
CA ASP A 37 15.12 -6.50 -13.95
C ASP A 37 14.11 -7.50 -14.52
N SER A 38 14.02 -8.69 -13.93
CA SER A 38 13.03 -9.70 -14.34
C SER A 38 11.58 -9.26 -14.15
N ALA A 39 11.27 -8.56 -13.06
CA ALA A 39 9.93 -8.03 -12.81
C ALA A 39 9.57 -6.93 -13.81
N LEU A 40 10.50 -6.00 -14.08
CA LEU A 40 10.29 -4.91 -15.03
C LEU A 40 10.08 -5.43 -16.46
N GLU A 41 10.86 -6.42 -16.88
CA GLU A 41 10.67 -7.08 -18.18
C GLU A 41 9.27 -7.69 -18.30
N THR A 42 8.85 -8.40 -17.26
CA THR A 42 7.50 -8.99 -17.22
C THR A 42 6.44 -7.91 -17.30
N LEU A 43 6.53 -6.85 -16.48
CA LEU A 43 5.57 -5.76 -16.47
C LEU A 43 5.50 -5.03 -17.82
N ARG A 44 6.64 -4.80 -18.50
CA ARG A 44 6.67 -4.20 -19.84
C ARG A 44 5.98 -5.05 -20.89
N SER A 45 6.08 -6.38 -20.78
CA SER A 45 5.43 -7.33 -21.69
C SER A 45 3.91 -7.42 -21.52
N VAL A 46 3.38 -6.97 -20.37
CA VAL A 46 1.92 -6.94 -20.13
C VAL A 46 1.26 -6.01 -21.14
N SER A 47 0.20 -6.52 -21.79
CA SER A 47 -0.60 -5.76 -22.76
C SER A 47 -1.08 -4.42 -22.19
N LYS A 48 -1.00 -3.38 -23.02
CA LYS A 48 -1.53 -2.06 -22.70
C LYS A 48 -3.05 -1.97 -22.87
N GLU A 49 -3.67 -2.96 -23.51
CA GLU A 49 -5.11 -2.97 -23.76
C GLU A 49 -5.89 -3.36 -22.50
N GLY A 50 -6.52 -2.37 -21.87
CA GLY A 50 -7.34 -2.51 -20.68
C GLY A 50 -6.56 -2.51 -19.36
N PRO A 51 -7.26 -2.65 -18.22
CA PRO A 51 -6.66 -2.61 -16.90
C PRO A 51 -5.96 -3.93 -16.60
N ASN A 52 -4.71 -4.05 -17.02
CA ASN A 52 -3.89 -5.26 -16.78
C ASN A 52 -2.90 -5.09 -15.62
N LEU A 53 -2.83 -3.90 -15.04
CA LEU A 53 -2.04 -3.61 -13.84
C LEU A 53 -2.95 -3.10 -12.73
N ALA A 54 -2.78 -3.65 -11.53
CA ALA A 54 -3.26 -3.03 -10.29
C ALA A 54 -2.07 -2.63 -9.43
N VAL A 55 -2.10 -1.42 -8.88
CA VAL A 55 -0.99 -0.83 -8.13
C VAL A 55 -1.50 -0.38 -6.77
N ASP A 56 -0.72 -0.69 -5.73
CA ASP A 56 -0.98 -0.23 -4.37
C ASP A 56 0.35 0.14 -3.70
N GLY A 57 0.39 1.33 -3.10
CA GLY A 57 1.53 1.81 -2.35
C GLY A 57 1.33 1.57 -0.86
N HIS A 58 2.38 1.11 -0.19
CA HIS A 58 2.39 1.02 1.27
C HIS A 58 3.56 1.80 1.84
N GLY A 59 3.23 2.69 2.77
CA GLY A 59 4.18 3.51 3.50
C GLY A 59 3.70 3.81 4.92
N PHE A 60 4.44 4.67 5.60
CA PHE A 60 4.03 5.25 6.87
C PHE A 60 4.14 6.76 6.82
N GLU A 61 3.34 7.43 7.65
CA GLU A 61 3.25 8.90 7.73
C GLU A 61 2.91 9.55 6.38
N TYR A 62 1.89 9.02 5.69
CA TYR A 62 1.42 9.47 4.38
C TYR A 62 1.23 11.01 4.35
N SER A 63 2.06 11.66 3.51
CA SER A 63 2.16 13.09 3.16
C SER A 63 3.60 13.35 2.66
N ARG A 64 3.98 14.61 2.42
CA ARG A 64 5.33 15.08 2.00
C ARG A 64 6.48 14.69 2.93
N LYS A 65 6.19 14.19 4.13
CA LYS A 65 7.18 13.70 5.10
C LYS A 65 7.24 12.17 5.18
N GLY A 66 6.26 11.49 4.61
CA GLY A 66 6.14 10.04 4.64
C GLY A 66 7.21 9.32 3.85
N LYS A 67 7.27 8.01 4.03
CA LYS A 67 8.19 7.13 3.34
C LYS A 67 7.42 6.00 2.67
N LEU A 68 7.61 5.86 1.36
CA LEU A 68 7.15 4.69 0.63
C LEU A 68 8.04 3.50 1.00
N CYS A 69 7.42 2.41 1.45
CA CYS A 69 8.12 1.23 1.94
C CYS A 69 8.03 0.08 0.94
N LEU A 70 6.86 -0.09 0.33
CA LEU A 70 6.55 -1.17 -0.57
C LEU A 70 5.66 -0.63 -1.70
N ILE A 71 5.86 -1.13 -2.91
CA ILE A 71 4.86 -1.01 -3.98
C ILE A 71 4.46 -2.43 -4.38
N ALA A 72 3.16 -2.70 -4.35
CA ALA A 72 2.59 -3.92 -4.92
C ALA A 72 2.07 -3.63 -6.32
N ILE A 73 2.49 -4.44 -7.29
CA ILE A 73 1.96 -4.40 -8.66
C ILE A 73 1.45 -5.78 -9.02
N ALA A 74 0.14 -5.90 -9.16
CA ALA A 74 -0.51 -7.11 -9.62
C ALA A 74 -0.75 -7.05 -11.12
N THR A 75 -0.50 -8.18 -11.77
CA THR A 75 -0.99 -8.53 -13.09
C THR A 75 -2.19 -9.48 -12.92
N ARG A 76 -2.73 -10.03 -14.02
CA ARG A 76 -3.84 -10.99 -13.94
C ARG A 76 -3.51 -12.23 -13.11
N ASP A 77 -2.26 -12.70 -13.16
CA ASP A 77 -1.89 -14.01 -12.62
C ASP A 77 -0.75 -13.93 -11.60
N HIS A 78 -0.10 -12.78 -11.43
CA HIS A 78 1.10 -12.63 -10.60
C HIS A 78 1.20 -11.28 -9.89
N VAL A 79 1.74 -11.28 -8.67
CA VAL A 79 1.96 -10.07 -7.86
C VAL A 79 3.45 -9.81 -7.64
N PHE A 80 3.93 -8.62 -7.99
CA PHE A 80 5.28 -8.16 -7.71
C PHE A 80 5.26 -7.22 -6.50
N LEU A 81 6.05 -7.53 -5.48
CA LEU A 81 6.19 -6.74 -4.27
C LEU A 81 7.56 -6.07 -4.29
N PHE A 82 7.63 -4.80 -4.67
CA PHE A 82 8.87 -4.03 -4.73
C PHE A 82 9.24 -3.48 -3.36
N ASP A 83 10.37 -3.95 -2.82
CA ASP A 83 10.93 -3.46 -1.55
C ASP A 83 11.64 -2.12 -1.78
N ILE A 84 10.90 -1.02 -1.60
CA ILE A 84 11.41 0.35 -1.79
C ILE A 84 12.39 0.73 -0.67
N ILE A 85 12.25 0.15 0.53
CA ILE A 85 13.20 0.41 1.62
C ILE A 85 14.59 -0.11 1.25
N LYS A 86 14.66 -1.31 0.69
CA LYS A 86 15.93 -1.97 0.37
C LYS A 86 16.54 -1.51 -0.94
N LEU A 87 15.72 -1.35 -1.98
CA LEU A 87 16.21 -0.99 -3.32
C LEU A 87 16.28 0.53 -3.54
N GLY A 88 15.50 1.33 -2.79
CA GLY A 88 15.50 2.78 -2.88
C GLY A 88 15.12 3.30 -4.27
N GLU A 89 15.75 4.40 -4.68
CA GLU A 89 15.52 5.06 -5.99
C GLU A 89 15.84 4.17 -7.19
N LEU A 90 16.66 3.13 -7.00
CA LEU A 90 17.04 2.22 -8.08
C LEU A 90 15.83 1.58 -8.77
N VAL A 91 14.75 1.34 -8.01
CA VAL A 91 13.50 0.78 -8.55
C VAL A 91 12.92 1.69 -9.63
N PHE A 92 12.89 3.00 -9.36
CA PHE A 92 12.35 3.99 -10.28
C PHE A 92 13.29 4.23 -11.45
N ASP A 93 14.58 4.40 -11.18
CA ASP A 93 15.58 4.73 -12.20
C ASP A 93 15.82 3.59 -13.21
N ARG A 94 15.56 2.33 -12.83
CA ARG A 94 15.63 1.18 -13.76
C ARG A 94 14.40 0.98 -14.64
N GLY A 95 13.34 1.74 -14.38
CA GLY A 95 12.19 1.81 -15.28
C GLY A 95 10.83 1.63 -14.64
N LEU A 96 10.73 1.45 -13.32
CA LEU A 96 9.40 1.47 -12.70
C LEU A 96 8.74 2.84 -12.89
N ARG A 97 9.53 3.93 -12.92
CA ARG A 97 9.05 5.29 -13.23
C ARG A 97 8.31 5.30 -14.57
N GLU A 98 8.94 4.80 -15.63
CA GLU A 98 8.36 4.76 -16.98
C GLU A 98 7.00 4.06 -17.01
N ILE A 99 6.84 2.96 -16.27
CA ILE A 99 5.59 2.20 -16.21
C ILE A 99 4.50 2.97 -15.48
N LEU A 100 4.84 3.64 -14.37
CA LEU A 100 3.88 4.40 -13.57
C LEU A 100 3.47 5.71 -14.25
N GLU A 101 4.37 6.34 -15.00
CA GLU A 101 4.14 7.60 -15.73
C GLU A 101 3.47 7.39 -17.10
N ASP A 102 3.40 6.16 -17.63
CA ASP A 102 2.81 5.88 -18.94
C ASP A 102 1.27 6.04 -18.91
N PRO A 103 0.69 7.04 -19.62
CA PRO A 103 -0.76 7.23 -19.67
C PRO A 103 -1.47 6.19 -20.54
N THR A 104 -0.74 5.49 -21.41
CA THR A 104 -1.29 4.43 -22.29
C THR A 104 -1.47 3.10 -21.55
N ARG A 105 -0.96 3.00 -20.32
CA ARG A 105 -1.07 1.81 -19.47
C ARG A 105 -2.01 2.10 -18.32
N GLU A 106 -3.20 1.50 -18.35
CA GLU A 106 -4.20 1.74 -17.32
C GLU A 106 -3.80 1.10 -15.97
N LYS A 107 -3.70 1.99 -14.98
CA LYS A 107 -3.42 1.85 -13.55
C LYS A 107 -4.65 1.54 -12.70
N LEU A 108 -5.03 0.29 -12.40
CA LEU A 108 -6.07 0.09 -11.37
C LEU A 108 -5.52 0.46 -10.00
N MET A 109 -6.11 1.44 -9.34
CA MET A 109 -5.73 1.82 -7.97
C MET A 109 -6.97 2.09 -7.12
N PHE A 110 -6.84 2.00 -5.82
CA PHE A 110 -7.90 2.35 -4.89
C PHE A 110 -7.45 3.53 -4.05
N ASP A 111 -8.11 4.69 -4.21
CA ASP A 111 -7.79 5.89 -3.44
C ASP A 111 -6.31 6.32 -3.56
N CYS A 112 -5.87 6.60 -4.79
CA CYS A 112 -4.44 6.81 -5.12
C CYS A 112 -3.87 8.17 -4.68
N ARG A 113 -4.57 8.92 -3.83
CA ARG A 113 -4.21 10.31 -3.47
C ARG A 113 -2.90 10.38 -2.71
N GLU A 114 -2.77 9.55 -1.68
CA GLU A 114 -1.56 9.50 -0.84
C GLU A 114 -0.39 8.89 -1.60
N ASP A 115 -0.65 7.86 -2.42
CA ASP A 115 0.37 7.25 -3.28
C ASP A 115 0.93 8.29 -4.26
N SER A 116 0.05 9.05 -4.93
CA SER A 116 0.43 10.09 -5.86
C SER A 116 1.25 11.21 -5.18
N ASP A 117 0.90 11.63 -3.96
CA ASP A 117 1.63 12.67 -3.22
C ASP A 117 3.06 12.22 -2.90
N ILE A 118 3.22 10.99 -2.39
CA ILE A 118 4.52 10.44 -2.03
C ILE A 118 5.37 10.17 -3.28
N LEU A 119 4.81 9.56 -4.31
CA LEU A 119 5.50 9.28 -5.57
C LEU A 119 6.08 10.56 -6.19
N TRP A 120 5.29 11.64 -6.23
CA TRP A 120 5.74 12.90 -6.78
C TRP A 120 6.79 13.59 -5.91
N HIS A 121 6.51 13.75 -4.62
CA HIS A 121 7.35 14.59 -3.75
C HIS A 121 8.63 13.90 -3.24
N LYS A 122 8.67 12.56 -3.19
CA LYS A 122 9.85 11.82 -2.71
C LYS A 122 10.67 11.20 -3.83
N HIS A 123 10.00 10.72 -4.87
CA HIS A 123 10.63 9.89 -5.90
C HIS A 123 10.60 10.54 -7.29
N HIS A 124 10.01 11.74 -7.40
CA HIS A 124 9.85 12.48 -8.65
C HIS A 124 9.17 11.64 -9.74
N VAL A 125 8.17 10.84 -9.34
CA VAL A 125 7.36 10.02 -10.23
C VAL A 125 5.98 10.67 -10.39
N LYS A 126 5.62 11.04 -11.62
CA LYS A 126 4.32 11.63 -11.94
C LYS A 126 3.32 10.54 -12.38
N LEU A 127 2.53 10.06 -11.44
CA LEU A 127 1.55 9.00 -11.69
C LEU A 127 0.58 9.35 -12.84
N ASP A 128 0.74 8.62 -13.94
CA ASP A 128 -0.01 8.54 -15.22
C ASP A 128 -1.31 7.71 -15.19
N GLY A 129 -2.28 7.84 -16.09
CA GLY A 129 -3.19 6.77 -16.55
C GLY A 129 -3.84 5.90 -15.46
N VAL A 130 -4.34 6.49 -14.38
CA VAL A 130 -5.00 5.76 -13.28
C VAL A 130 -6.50 5.64 -13.50
N LEU A 131 -7.04 4.44 -13.28
CA LEU A 131 -8.45 4.19 -13.07
C LEU A 131 -8.70 3.94 -11.57
N ASP A 132 -9.21 4.96 -10.87
CA ASP A 132 -9.47 4.89 -9.43
C ASP A 132 -10.80 4.14 -9.16
N ILE A 133 -10.68 2.95 -8.56
CA ILE A 133 -11.80 2.06 -8.27
C ILE A 133 -12.74 2.67 -7.22
N GLN A 134 -12.24 3.50 -6.28
CA GLN A 134 -13.08 4.20 -5.31
C GLN A 134 -14.01 5.19 -6.01
N LEU A 135 -13.48 5.95 -6.98
CA LEU A 135 -14.30 6.88 -7.77
C LEU A 135 -15.29 6.14 -8.66
N LEU A 136 -14.87 5.05 -9.29
CA LEU A 136 -15.76 4.20 -10.09
C LEU A 136 -16.93 3.65 -9.25
N GLN A 137 -16.66 3.21 -8.01
CA GLN A 137 -17.68 2.75 -7.07
C GLN A 137 -18.64 3.88 -6.67
N VAL A 138 -18.14 5.09 -6.40
CA VAL A 138 -18.97 6.27 -6.09
C VAL A 138 -19.88 6.61 -7.28
N MET A 139 -19.36 6.60 -8.50
CA MET A 139 -20.13 6.87 -9.71
C MET A 139 -21.21 5.80 -9.94
N HIS A 140 -20.86 4.53 -9.79
CA HIS A 140 -21.80 3.42 -9.94
C HIS A 140 -22.98 3.52 -8.97
N ASN A 141 -22.71 3.87 -7.71
CA ASN A 141 -23.75 3.96 -6.69
C ASN A 141 -24.67 5.17 -6.89
N ARG A 142 -24.14 6.30 -7.37
CA ARG A 142 -24.93 7.48 -7.73
C ARG A 142 -25.93 7.18 -8.85
N GLY A 143 -25.55 6.36 -9.83
CA GLY A 143 -26.44 5.95 -10.92
C GLY A 143 -27.58 5.02 -10.50
N LYS A 144 -27.51 4.41 -9.31
CA LYS A 144 -28.48 3.40 -8.83
C LYS A 144 -29.41 3.90 -7.72
N ASN A 145 -29.37 5.18 -7.33
CA ASN A 145 -30.09 5.71 -6.15
C ASN A 145 -29.81 4.95 -4.84
N ASN A 146 -28.72 4.18 -4.76
CA ASN A 146 -28.35 3.50 -3.53
C ASN A 146 -27.68 4.50 -2.59
N PRO A 147 -28.18 4.69 -1.36
CA PRO A 147 -27.53 5.56 -0.39
C PRO A 147 -26.13 5.02 -0.12
N ILE A 148 -25.12 5.84 -0.44
CA ILE A 148 -23.72 5.51 -0.22
C ILE A 148 -23.50 5.43 1.30
N SER A 149 -23.27 4.23 1.85
CA SER A 149 -22.59 4.10 3.13
C SER A 149 -21.11 4.40 2.89
N SER A 150 -20.75 5.67 2.80
CA SER A 150 -19.37 6.05 2.50
C SER A 150 -18.47 5.68 3.69
N PRO A 151 -17.34 4.98 3.48
CA PRO A 151 -16.29 4.92 4.49
C PRO A 151 -15.70 6.33 4.75
N VAL A 152 -15.85 7.22 3.76
CA VAL A 152 -15.47 8.64 3.80
C VAL A 152 -16.30 9.45 4.80
N SER A 153 -17.47 8.94 5.22
CA SER A 153 -18.22 9.43 6.38
C SER A 153 -17.92 8.63 7.65
N ARG A 154 -16.70 8.13 7.84
CA ARG A 154 -16.16 8.21 9.20
C ARG A 154 -16.02 9.69 9.48
N LYS A 155 -17.04 10.26 10.14
CA LYS A 155 -16.87 11.44 11.01
C LYS A 155 -15.47 11.31 11.59
N ARG A 156 -14.65 12.37 11.49
CA ARG A 156 -13.53 12.56 12.40
C ARG A 156 -14.09 12.44 13.82
N THR A 157 -14.30 11.23 14.33
CA THR A 157 -14.16 10.96 15.74
C THR A 157 -12.72 11.33 15.97
N ARG A 158 -12.54 12.50 16.58
CA ARG A 158 -11.30 13.00 17.15
C ARG A 158 -10.55 11.77 17.65
N LYS A 159 -9.57 11.27 16.88
CA LYS A 159 -8.62 10.30 17.42
C LYS A 159 -7.90 11.12 18.46
N GLN A 160 -8.26 10.93 19.72
CA GLN A 160 -7.57 11.55 20.85
C GLN A 160 -6.09 11.27 20.61
N THR A 161 -5.30 12.31 20.39
CA THR A 161 -3.88 12.13 20.19
C THR A 161 -3.31 11.52 21.47
N VAL A 162 -2.21 10.79 21.37
CA VAL A 162 -1.51 10.26 22.55
C VAL A 162 -1.23 11.39 23.54
N GLU A 163 -0.96 12.60 23.02
CA GLU A 163 -0.76 13.84 23.76
C GLU A 163 -2.02 14.30 24.54
N GLU A 164 -3.19 14.39 23.89
CA GLU A 164 -4.46 14.72 24.58
C GLU A 164 -4.81 13.69 25.66
N THR A 165 -4.45 12.42 25.43
CA THR A 165 -4.68 11.33 26.39
C THR A 165 -3.74 11.43 27.58
N CYS A 166 -2.47 11.78 27.34
CA CYS A 166 -1.45 11.98 28.37
C CYS A 166 -1.81 13.18 29.27
N GLU A 167 -2.22 14.31 28.68
CA GLU A 167 -2.68 15.47 29.44
C GLU A 167 -3.90 15.15 30.32
N ARG A 168 -4.83 14.33 29.83
CA ARG A 168 -6.01 13.93 30.60
C ARG A 168 -5.63 13.06 31.80
N MET A 169 -4.71 12.13 31.62
CA MET A 169 -4.20 11.29 32.71
C MET A 169 -3.45 12.12 33.75
N GLU A 170 -2.67 13.12 33.32
CA GLU A 170 -1.92 14.00 34.21
C GLU A 170 -2.85 14.90 35.04
N LYS A 171 -3.87 15.50 34.41
CA LYS A 171 -4.92 16.27 35.12
C LYS A 171 -5.68 15.41 36.13
N GLU A 172 -5.93 14.14 35.81
CA GLU A 172 -6.60 13.22 36.74
C GLU A 172 -5.71 12.82 37.92
N LYS A 173 -4.41 12.57 37.69
CA LYS A 173 -3.43 12.32 38.75
C LYS A 173 -3.33 13.50 39.71
N ILE A 174 -3.18 14.73 39.19
CA ILE A 174 -3.12 15.95 40.01
C ILE A 174 -4.39 16.12 40.83
N ARG A 175 -5.56 15.80 40.27
CA ARG A 175 -6.84 15.90 40.98
C ARG A 175 -6.98 14.88 42.10
N LYS A 176 -6.42 13.67 41.94
CA LYS A 176 -6.39 12.63 42.99
C LYS A 176 -5.46 13.04 44.14
N ILE A 177 -4.24 13.51 43.82
CA ILE A 177 -3.28 14.02 44.81
C ILE A 177 -3.91 15.14 45.64
N ARG A 178 -4.51 16.16 45.01
CA ARG A 178 -5.17 17.26 45.73
C ARG A 178 -6.35 16.83 46.60
N LYS A 179 -7.03 15.73 46.25
CA LYS A 179 -8.11 15.17 47.07
C LYS A 179 -7.56 14.42 48.29
N GLU A 180 -6.44 13.72 48.14
CA GLU A 180 -5.76 13.05 49.24
C GLU A 180 -5.15 14.06 50.22
N GLU A 181 -4.53 15.13 49.71
CA GLU A 181 -3.99 16.22 50.55
C GLU A 181 -5.08 16.90 51.39
N ARG A 182 -6.26 17.16 50.83
CA ARG A 182 -7.40 17.72 51.59
C ARG A 182 -7.92 16.76 52.66
N LYS A 183 -8.01 15.46 52.34
CA LYS A 183 -8.43 14.44 53.30
C LYS A 183 -7.43 14.24 54.44
N SER A 184 -6.15 14.51 54.21
CA SER A 184 -5.11 14.47 55.25
C SER A 184 -5.07 15.72 56.12
N GLN A 185 -5.65 16.84 55.67
CA GLN A 185 -5.79 18.08 56.46
C GLN A 185 -7.07 18.13 57.31
N GLU A 186 -8.03 17.25 57.04
CA GLU A 186 -9.29 17.11 57.79
C GLU A 186 -9.25 15.97 58.84
N ARG A 187 -8.07 15.40 59.11
CA ARG A 187 -7.79 14.44 60.19
C ARG A 187 -6.88 15.06 61.22
#